data_AF-A0A1E5Q0R0-F1
#
_entry.id   AF-A0A1E5Q0R0-F1
#
_cell.length_a   1.000
_cell.length_b   1.000
_cell.length_c   1.000
_cell.angle_alpha   90.00
_cell.angle_beta   90.00
_cell.angle_gamma   90.00
#
_symmetry.space_group_name_H-M   'P 1'
#
loop_
_entity.id
_entity.type
_entity.pdbx_description
1 polymer ?
#
loop_
_entity_poly.entity_id
_entity_poly.type
_entity_poly.pdbx_seq_one_letter_code
_entity_poly.pdbx_strand_id
1 'polypeptide(L)'
;MLTDVLTGWTAETLGGLTLLAGATAWGWLRRRRNQAGPGAAPAIAVGEAVRPVRTYTLLGARAADGQPVHLPSSRPAGIRVTWTGPAGKTEQFELTDAMLPDGTYAAERVSAYLEGGAL
;
A
#
# COMPACT_ATOMS: atom_id res chain seq x y z
N MET A 1 19.94 36.50 36.61
CA MET A 1 18.70 35.73 36.44
C MET A 1 17.82 36.39 35.39
N LEU A 2 17.93 36.04 34.09
CA LEU A 2 16.82 36.11 33.11
C LEU A 2 17.14 35.69 31.65
N THR A 3 18.29 35.08 31.31
CA THR A 3 18.65 34.92 29.88
C THR A 3 18.97 33.50 29.41
N ASP A 4 19.00 32.50 30.28
CA ASP A 4 19.42 31.13 29.91
C ASP A 4 18.27 30.11 29.70
N VAL A 5 17.01 30.56 29.72
CA VAL A 5 15.85 29.65 29.60
C VAL A 5 15.22 29.67 28.20
N LEU A 6 15.63 30.57 27.31
CA LEU A 6 14.96 30.81 26.03
C LEU A 6 15.57 30.08 24.82
N THR A 7 16.70 29.41 24.96
CA THR A 7 17.43 28.81 23.82
C THR A 7 17.22 27.30 23.67
N GLY A 8 16.58 26.63 24.63
CA GLY A 8 16.44 25.17 24.64
C GLY A 8 15.29 24.62 23.79
N TRP A 9 14.36 25.46 23.32
CA TRP A 9 13.08 24.99 22.75
C TRP A 9 12.94 25.16 21.23
N THR A 10 13.95 25.68 20.53
CA THR A 10 13.88 25.89 19.07
C THR A 10 14.46 24.74 18.26
N ALA A 11 15.30 23.90 18.85
CA ALA A 11 15.97 22.81 18.15
C ALA A 11 15.00 21.64 17.84
N GLU A 12 14.09 21.33 18.76
CA GLU A 12 13.19 20.17 18.62
C GLU A 12 12.05 20.43 17.63
N THR A 13 11.55 21.67 17.55
CA THR A 13 10.49 22.03 16.61
C THR A 13 10.98 22.04 15.15
N LEU A 14 12.23 22.44 14.91
CA LEU A 14 12.81 22.49 13.56
C LEU A 14 13.06 21.09 12.98
N GLY A 15 13.52 20.15 13.82
CA GLY A 15 13.71 18.75 13.43
C GLY A 15 12.39 18.01 13.14
N GLY A 16 11.36 18.25 13.97
CA GLY A 16 10.04 17.66 13.75
C GLY A 16 9.36 18.17 12.46
N LEU A 17 9.43 19.48 12.20
CA LEU A 17 8.86 20.09 10.98
C LEU A 17 9.54 19.62 9.70
N THR A 18 10.85 19.44 9.71
CA THR A 18 11.59 18.93 8.54
C THR A 18 11.27 17.47 8.24
N LEU A 19 11.11 16.62 9.27
CA LEU A 19 10.70 15.23 9.08
C LEU A 19 9.25 15.10 8.57
N LEU A 20 8.32 15.91 9.09
CA LEU A 20 6.93 15.95 8.63
C LEU A 20 6.80 16.50 7.20
N ALA A 21 7.55 17.56 6.86
CA ALA A 21 7.61 18.10 5.50
C ALA A 21 8.23 17.09 4.52
N GLY A 22 9.27 16.36 4.94
CA GLY A 22 9.88 15.29 4.14
C GLY A 22 8.91 14.12 3.89
N ALA A 23 8.19 13.66 4.92
CA ALA A 23 7.24 12.56 4.81
C ALA A 23 6.03 12.91 3.91
N THR A 24 5.52 14.13 4.02
CA THR A 24 4.42 14.62 3.15
C THR A 24 4.87 14.82 1.71
N ALA A 25 6.07 15.38 1.48
CA ALA A 25 6.65 15.51 0.15
C ALA A 25 6.90 14.14 -0.50
N TRP A 26 7.39 13.15 0.26
CA TRP A 26 7.62 11.80 -0.23
C TRP A 26 6.33 11.05 -0.56
N GLY A 27 5.30 11.18 0.30
CA GLY A 27 3.97 10.62 0.03
C GLY A 27 3.32 11.23 -1.20
N TRP A 28 3.47 12.55 -1.40
CA TRP A 28 2.95 13.23 -2.59
C TRP A 28 3.73 12.90 -3.87
N LEU A 29 5.05 12.75 -3.77
CA LEU A 29 5.89 12.35 -4.90
C LEU A 29 5.61 10.91 -5.35
N ARG A 30 5.35 9.99 -4.42
CA ARG A 30 4.86 8.64 -4.75
C ARG A 30 3.49 8.67 -5.43
N ARG A 31 2.56 9.49 -4.94
CA ARG A 31 1.24 9.67 -5.59
C ARG A 31 1.35 10.30 -6.98
N ARG A 32 2.24 11.29 -7.18
CA ARG A 32 2.46 11.90 -8.50
C ARG A 32 3.11 10.95 -9.49
N ARG A 33 4.03 10.10 -9.05
CA ARG A 33 4.57 9.03 -9.89
C ARG A 33 3.49 8.00 -10.27
N ASN A 34 2.54 7.73 -9.39
CA ASN A 34 1.36 6.92 -9.72
C ASN A 34 0.35 7.61 -10.67
N GLN A 35 0.37 8.94 -10.80
CA GLN A 35 -0.46 9.67 -11.77
C GLN A 35 0.24 9.92 -13.11
N ALA A 36 1.57 9.81 -13.17
CA ALA A 36 2.32 9.88 -14.42
C ALA A 36 2.31 8.52 -15.16
N GLY A 37 1.11 7.98 -15.37
CA GLY A 37 0.91 7.01 -16.44
C GLY A 37 0.89 7.76 -17.78
N PRO A 38 1.57 7.28 -18.83
CA PRO A 38 1.47 7.88 -20.15
C PRO A 38 0.05 7.61 -20.67
N GLY A 39 -0.84 8.60 -20.55
CA GLY A 39 -2.23 8.42 -20.93
C GLY A 39 -3.16 9.56 -20.55
N ALA A 40 -2.72 10.82 -20.67
CA ALA A 40 -3.66 11.92 -20.77
C ALA A 40 -4.20 11.96 -22.21
N ALA A 41 -5.22 11.16 -22.48
CA ALA A 41 -6.15 11.37 -23.58
C ALA A 41 -7.57 11.31 -23.01
N PRO A 42 -8.40 12.35 -23.18
CA PRO A 42 -9.80 12.27 -22.82
C PRO A 42 -10.49 11.44 -23.90
N ALA A 43 -10.58 10.13 -23.70
CA ALA A 43 -11.30 9.25 -24.59
C ALA A 43 -12.52 8.70 -23.85
N ILE A 44 -13.66 9.22 -24.28
CA ILE A 44 -15.01 8.67 -24.17
C ILE A 44 -14.97 7.14 -24.00
N ALA A 45 -15.53 6.66 -22.90
CA ALA A 45 -15.68 5.24 -22.62
C ALA A 45 -16.61 4.59 -23.64
N VAL A 46 -16.06 3.86 -24.63
CA VAL A 46 -16.71 2.71 -25.26
C VAL A 46 -15.61 1.73 -25.68
N GLY A 47 -15.43 0.69 -24.89
CA GLY A 47 -14.46 -0.36 -25.13
C GLY A 47 -14.11 -1.01 -23.80
N GLU A 48 -14.52 -2.25 -23.61
CA GLU A 48 -14.05 -3.09 -22.52
C GLU A 48 -12.53 -3.26 -22.69
N ALA A 49 -11.77 -2.32 -22.12
CA ALA A 49 -10.32 -2.37 -22.16
C ALA A 49 -9.90 -3.59 -21.35
N VAL A 50 -9.62 -4.69 -22.06
CA VAL A 50 -9.14 -5.94 -21.46
C VAL A 50 -7.84 -5.63 -20.75
N ARG A 51 -7.92 -5.50 -19.42
CA ARG A 51 -6.76 -5.23 -18.57
C ARG A 51 -5.96 -6.52 -18.44
N PRO A 52 -4.63 -6.52 -18.67
CA PRO A 52 -3.83 -7.72 -18.55
C PRO A 52 -3.90 -8.28 -17.13
N VAL A 53 -4.03 -9.60 -17.03
CA VAL A 53 -3.98 -10.30 -15.73
C VAL A 53 -2.56 -10.25 -15.18
N ARG A 54 -2.43 -9.86 -13.92
CA ARG A 54 -1.17 -9.84 -13.17
C ARG A 54 -1.24 -10.83 -12.02
N THR A 55 -0.10 -11.39 -11.65
CA THR A 55 0.02 -12.24 -10.45
C THR A 55 0.48 -11.38 -9.29
N TYR A 56 -0.29 -11.37 -8.21
CA TYR A 56 0.02 -10.64 -6.99
C TYR A 56 0.43 -11.58 -5.87
N THR A 57 1.46 -11.24 -5.12
CA THR A 57 1.85 -11.94 -3.89
C THR A 57 1.27 -11.21 -2.69
N LEU A 58 0.40 -11.87 -1.94
CA LEU A 58 -0.19 -11.34 -0.73
C LEU A 58 0.86 -11.34 0.40
N LEU A 59 1.40 -10.17 0.71
CA LEU A 59 2.53 -10.06 1.63
C LEU A 59 2.15 -10.52 3.04
N GLY A 60 2.89 -11.51 3.55
CA GLY A 60 2.67 -12.08 4.88
C GLY A 60 1.52 -13.09 4.96
N ALA A 61 0.76 -13.30 3.89
CA ALA A 61 -0.19 -14.40 3.80
C ALA A 61 0.53 -15.69 3.40
N ARG A 62 0.12 -16.81 4.01
CA ARG A 62 0.62 -18.14 3.67
C ARG A 62 -0.54 -19.09 3.44
N ALA A 63 -0.44 -19.90 2.39
CA ALA A 63 -1.36 -20.99 2.15
C ALA A 63 -1.17 -22.11 3.19
N ALA A 64 -2.04 -23.11 3.17
CA ALA A 64 -2.01 -24.23 4.13
C ALA A 64 -0.70 -25.03 4.09
N ASP A 65 -0.02 -25.02 2.95
CA ASP A 65 1.30 -25.63 2.71
C ASP A 65 2.48 -24.75 3.13
N GLY A 66 2.21 -23.55 3.68
CA GLY A 66 3.23 -22.58 4.08
C GLY A 66 3.81 -21.77 2.92
N GLN A 67 3.36 -21.96 1.68
CA GLN A 67 3.84 -21.18 0.54
C GLN A 67 3.25 -19.75 0.51
N PRO A 68 3.95 -18.78 -0.10
CA PRO A 68 3.38 -17.47 -0.38
C PRO A 68 2.09 -17.60 -1.19
N VAL A 69 1.11 -16.75 -0.89
CA VAL A 69 -0.16 -16.75 -1.63
C VAL A 69 -0.03 -15.90 -2.88
N HIS A 70 -0.25 -16.51 -4.04
CA HIS A 70 -0.31 -15.84 -5.33
C HIS A 70 -1.76 -15.69 -5.81
N LEU A 71 -2.15 -14.47 -6.15
CA LEU A 71 -3.49 -14.08 -6.59
C LEU A 71 -3.43 -13.53 -8.02
N PRO A 72 -3.94 -14.26 -9.03
CA PRO A 72 -4.12 -13.69 -10.37
C PRO A 72 -5.27 -12.68 -10.37
N SER A 73 -5.03 -11.47 -10.86
CA SER A 73 -6.05 -10.43 -10.97
C SER A 73 -5.78 -9.46 -12.11
N SER A 74 -6.83 -9.06 -12.83
CA SER A 74 -6.82 -7.96 -13.80
C SER A 74 -7.14 -6.60 -13.15
N ARG A 75 -7.42 -6.58 -11.85
CA ARG A 75 -7.75 -5.35 -11.11
C ARG A 75 -6.55 -4.41 -11.09
N PRO A 76 -6.77 -3.10 -11.24
CA PRO A 76 -5.69 -2.12 -11.10
C PRO A 76 -5.17 -2.06 -9.66
N ALA A 77 -3.98 -1.48 -9.50
CA ALA A 77 -3.44 -1.14 -8.19
C ALA A 77 -4.35 -0.13 -7.45
N GLY A 78 -4.26 -0.11 -6.11
CA GLY A 78 -5.12 0.64 -5.22
C GLY A 78 -6.45 -0.05 -4.90
N ILE A 79 -6.75 -1.19 -5.53
CA ILE A 79 -7.94 -1.98 -5.23
C ILE A 79 -7.66 -2.91 -4.06
N ARG A 80 -8.61 -2.98 -3.13
CA ARG A 80 -8.56 -3.93 -2.01
C ARG A 80 -9.21 -5.25 -2.38
N VAL A 81 -8.60 -6.33 -1.93
CA VAL A 81 -9.07 -7.70 -2.07
C VAL A 81 -9.13 -8.34 -0.70
N THR A 82 -10.11 -9.21 -0.51
CA THR A 82 -10.25 -10.02 0.70
C THR A 82 -9.70 -11.40 0.42
N TRP A 83 -8.92 -11.93 1.35
CA TRP A 83 -8.42 -13.30 1.33
C TRP A 83 -8.69 -13.97 2.67
N THR A 84 -9.23 -15.19 2.63
CA THR A 84 -9.47 -16.00 3.83
C THR A 84 -8.43 -17.11 3.88
N GLY A 85 -7.65 -17.12 4.95
CA GLY A 85 -6.58 -18.08 5.18
C GLY A 85 -7.05 -19.41 5.77
N PRO A 86 -6.12 -20.37 5.92
CA PRO A 86 -6.43 -21.74 6.33
C PRO A 86 -7.01 -21.88 7.74
N ALA A 87 -6.85 -20.87 8.61
CA ALA A 87 -7.43 -20.84 9.95
C ALA A 87 -8.74 -20.03 10.03
N GLY A 88 -9.41 -19.75 8.90
CA GLY A 88 -10.60 -18.89 8.84
C GLY A 88 -10.31 -17.40 9.05
N LYS A 89 -9.05 -17.03 9.24
CA LYS A 89 -8.63 -15.63 9.35
C LYS A 89 -8.86 -14.93 8.02
N THR A 90 -9.66 -13.86 8.04
CA THR A 90 -9.98 -13.07 6.86
C THR A 90 -9.16 -11.78 6.87
N GLU A 91 -8.34 -11.56 5.85
CA GLU A 91 -7.44 -10.42 5.73
C GLU A 91 -7.77 -9.62 4.47
N GLN A 92 -7.56 -8.30 4.53
CA GLN A 92 -7.64 -7.43 3.36
C GLN A 92 -6.26 -7.04 2.90
N PHE A 93 -6.07 -7.02 1.59
CA PHE A 93 -4.84 -6.63 0.93
C PHE A 93 -5.12 -5.58 -0.13
N GLU A 94 -4.25 -4.59 -0.25
CA GLU A 94 -4.27 -3.60 -1.33
C GLU A 94 -3.31 -4.04 -2.43
N LEU A 95 -3.82 -4.16 -3.66
CA LEU A 95 -3.01 -4.46 -4.83
C LEU A 95 -2.12 -3.26 -5.15
N THR A 96 -0.83 -3.48 -5.38
CA THR A 96 0.12 -2.40 -5.67
C THR A 96 0.83 -2.60 -7.00
N ASP A 97 1.43 -1.55 -7.55
CA ASP A 97 2.32 -1.65 -8.73
C ASP A 97 3.77 -2.01 -8.35
N ALA A 98 4.06 -2.35 -7.09
CA ALA A 98 5.41 -2.72 -6.67
C ALA A 98 5.74 -4.15 -7.13
N MET A 99 6.72 -4.29 -8.01
CA MET A 99 7.18 -5.60 -8.49
C MET A 99 8.20 -6.20 -7.51
N LEU A 100 8.01 -7.47 -7.17
CA LEU A 100 8.90 -8.27 -6.33
C LEU A 100 10.02 -8.90 -7.19
N PRO A 101 11.13 -9.36 -6.58
CA PRO A 101 12.23 -9.99 -7.31
C PRO A 101 11.84 -11.25 -8.10
N ASP A 102 10.74 -11.90 -7.73
CA ASP A 102 10.18 -13.08 -8.40
C ASP A 102 9.29 -12.73 -9.62
N GLY A 103 9.12 -11.44 -9.91
CA GLY A 103 8.32 -10.94 -11.02
C GLY A 103 6.82 -10.83 -10.74
N THR A 104 6.37 -11.11 -9.52
CA THR A 104 4.99 -10.86 -9.08
C THR A 104 4.83 -9.43 -8.58
N TYR A 105 3.58 -8.97 -8.49
CA TYR A 105 3.26 -7.68 -7.89
C TYR A 105 2.96 -7.83 -6.41
N ALA A 106 3.36 -6.89 -5.57
CA ALA A 106 3.04 -6.93 -4.15
C ALA A 106 1.57 -6.57 -3.90
N ALA A 107 0.95 -7.30 -2.98
CA ALA A 107 -0.30 -6.89 -2.36
C ALA A 107 -0.08 -6.71 -0.87
N GLU A 108 -0.19 -5.46 -0.39
CA GLU A 108 0.13 -5.08 0.98
C GLU A 108 -1.06 -5.30 1.90
N ARG A 109 -0.83 -5.84 3.11
CA ARG A 109 -1.91 -6.06 4.07
C ARG A 109 -2.44 -4.74 4.63
N VAL A 110 -3.76 -4.56 4.60
CA VAL A 110 -4.47 -3.39 5.14
C VAL A 110 -5.09 -3.68 6.50
N SER A 111 -5.78 -4.81 6.64
CA SER A 111 -6.46 -5.19 7.88
C SER A 111 -6.59 -6.71 8.01
N ALA A 112 -6.87 -7.17 9.23
CA ALA A 112 -7.12 -8.56 9.55
C ALA A 112 -8.33 -8.66 10.47
N TYR A 113 -9.24 -9.57 10.14
CA TYR A 113 -10.42 -9.92 10.92
C TYR A 113 -10.28 -11.40 11.33
N LEU A 114 -10.43 -11.67 12.62
CA LEU A 114 -10.59 -13.03 13.11
C LEU A 114 -12.09 -13.33 13.13
N GLU A 115 -12.51 -14.37 12.42
CA GLU A 115 -13.85 -14.90 12.58
C GLU A 115 -13.89 -15.64 13.92
N GLY A 116 -14.36 -14.98 14.98
CA GLY A 116 -14.47 -15.58 16.31
C GLY A 116 -13.99 -14.69 17.45
N GLY A 117 -14.77 -13.67 17.80
CA GLY A 117 -14.93 -13.32 19.20
C GLY A 117 -15.87 -14.35 19.82
N ALA A 118 -15.33 -15.51 20.23
CA ALA A 118 -16.07 -16.43 21.07
C ALA A 118 -16.20 -15.78 22.47
N LEU A 119 -17.41 -15.31 22.78
CA LEU A 119 -17.89 -15.15 24.14
C LEU A 119 -18.30 -16.52 24.69
#